data_AF-A0A7S3MV05-F1
#
_entry.id   AF-A0A7S3MV05-F1
#
_cell.length_a   1.000
_cell.length_b   1.000
_cell.length_c   1.000
_cell.angle_alpha   90.00
_cell.angle_beta   90.00
_cell.angle_gamma   90.00
#
_symmetry.space_group_name_H-M   'P 1'
#
loop_
_entity.id
_entity.type
_entity.pdbx_description
1 polymer ?
#
loop_
_entity_poly.entity_id
_entity_poly.type
_entity_poly.pdbx_seq_one_letter_code
_entity_poly.pdbx_strand_id
1 'polypeptide(L)'
;MSTTTWASLYIILNYMPLLFKPKAAVLKKSQELDVKNRMVSFVHGFIVMLLAAKEFYVTPGSCGDDNTPYERLTLHILCGYFTYDFLAMAYYGLLDKAMTIHHSICILGIMISFSENRAGNYIITGTYIAEVSNTCMHARVILRHYGLRYTRAYEVTEITFIMLYIYARILAGPSVVWSTVACSKNNLLVRLVAVGLLVQ
;
A
#
# COMPACT_ATOMS: atom_id res chain seq x y z
N MET A 1 7.74 -11.15 -4.99
CA MET A 1 8.78 -10.37 -4.28
C MET A 1 8.63 -10.68 -2.81
N SER A 2 9.64 -11.29 -2.19
CA SER A 2 9.61 -11.65 -0.78
C SER A 2 9.98 -10.46 0.10
N THR A 3 9.79 -10.60 1.42
CA THR A 3 10.29 -9.66 2.43
C THR A 3 11.77 -9.35 2.24
N THR A 4 12.58 -10.37 1.91
CA THR A 4 14.02 -10.20 1.65
C THR A 4 14.29 -9.38 0.40
N THR A 5 13.52 -9.55 -0.68
CA THR A 5 13.64 -8.71 -1.88
C THR A 5 13.40 -7.24 -1.56
N TRP A 6 12.35 -6.93 -0.79
CA TRP A 6 12.03 -5.56 -0.40
C TRP A 6 13.09 -4.97 0.54
N ALA A 7 13.59 -5.76 1.49
CA ALA A 7 14.68 -5.36 2.36
C ALA A 7 15.97 -5.06 1.58
N SER A 8 16.31 -5.88 0.58
CA SER A 8 17.46 -5.63 -0.30
C SER A 8 17.32 -4.30 -1.05
N LEU A 9 16.12 -4.00 -1.59
CA LEU A 9 15.86 -2.73 -2.25
C LEU A 9 16.05 -1.54 -1.29
N TYR A 10 15.56 -1.65 -0.05
CA TYR A 10 15.76 -0.62 0.96
C TYR A 10 17.24 -0.43 1.31
N ILE A 11 17.99 -1.52 1.49
CA ILE A 11 19.43 -1.46 1.77
C ILE A 11 20.16 -0.72 0.65
N ILE A 12 19.86 -1.04 -0.61
CA ILE A 12 20.43 -0.34 -1.77
C ILE A 12 20.11 1.16 -1.69
N LEU A 13 18.83 1.52 -1.49
CA LEU A 13 18.40 2.92 -1.34
C LEU A 13 19.07 3.62 -0.16
N ASN A 14 19.44 2.89 0.89
CA ASN A 14 20.11 3.47 2.04
C ASN A 14 21.56 3.88 1.76
N TYR A 15 22.24 3.18 0.85
CA TYR A 15 23.59 3.54 0.38
C TYR A 15 23.59 4.54 -0.78
N MET A 16 22.46 4.73 -1.47
CA MET A 16 22.35 5.70 -2.54
C MET A 16 22.08 7.13 -2.01
N PRO A 17 22.53 8.17 -2.73
CA PRO A 17 22.07 9.52 -2.45
C PRO A 17 20.55 9.61 -2.69
N LEU A 18 19.88 10.47 -1.91
CA LEU A 18 18.46 10.72 -2.05
C LEU A 18 18.11 11.19 -3.47
N LEU A 19 17.36 10.36 -4.20
CA LEU A 19 16.95 10.62 -5.57
C LEU A 19 16.13 11.91 -5.65
N PHE A 20 16.46 12.78 -6.61
CA PHE A 20 15.78 14.06 -6.83
C PHE A 20 15.79 15.05 -5.66
N LYS A 21 16.63 14.83 -4.63
CA LYS A 21 16.81 15.79 -3.53
C LYS A 21 17.41 17.10 -4.06
N PRO A 22 16.75 18.26 -3.86
CA PRO A 22 17.33 19.56 -4.18
C PRO A 22 18.61 19.81 -3.37
N LYS A 23 19.63 20.43 -3.96
CA LYS A 23 20.89 20.76 -3.26
C LYS A 23 20.68 21.62 -2.01
N ALA A 24 19.67 22.49 -2.04
CA ALA A 24 19.32 23.37 -0.91
C ALA A 24 18.54 22.67 0.21
N ALA A 25 18.05 21.44 0.00
CA ALA A 25 17.20 20.75 0.97
C ALA A 25 18.04 20.17 2.13
N VAL A 26 17.75 20.62 3.35
CA VAL A 26 18.34 20.10 4.58
C VAL A 26 17.30 19.22 5.29
N LEU A 27 17.61 17.93 5.46
CA LEU A 27 16.72 16.95 6.06
C LEU A 27 17.30 16.48 7.40
N LYS A 28 16.43 16.28 8.40
CA LYS A 28 16.78 15.50 9.59
C LYS A 28 16.98 14.03 9.20
N LYS A 29 17.79 13.30 9.98
CA LYS A 29 18.04 11.87 9.74
C LYS A 29 16.76 11.04 9.65
N SER A 30 15.78 11.30 10.51
CA SER A 30 14.48 10.62 10.46
C SER A 30 13.69 10.90 9.18
N GLN A 31 13.78 12.12 8.64
CA GLN A 31 13.13 12.48 7.37
C GLN A 31 13.83 11.81 6.19
N GLU A 32 15.17 11.71 6.21
CA GLU A 32 15.90 10.96 5.19
C GLU A 32 15.52 9.48 5.18
N LEU A 33 15.42 8.85 6.36
CA LEU A 33 14.99 7.45 6.49
C LEU A 33 13.53 7.26 6.02
N ASP A 34 12.62 8.18 6.37
CA ASP A 34 11.23 8.14 5.89
C ASP A 34 11.16 8.30 4.37
N VAL A 35 11.94 9.22 3.78
CA VAL A 35 11.99 9.38 2.31
C VAL A 35 12.48 8.10 1.63
N LYS A 36 13.56 7.50 2.12
CA LYS A 36 14.09 6.24 1.58
C LYS A 36 13.06 5.11 1.68
N ASN A 37 12.36 5.02 2.82
CA ASN A 37 11.32 4.02 3.00
C ASN A 37 10.15 4.25 2.03
N ARG A 38 9.69 5.50 1.89
CA ARG A 38 8.62 5.88 0.97
C ARG A 38 8.97 5.68 -0.50
N MET A 39 10.25 5.70 -0.88
CA MET A 39 10.67 5.31 -2.24
C MET A 39 10.39 3.82 -2.48
N VAL A 40 10.63 2.95 -1.49
CA VAL A 40 10.24 1.53 -1.56
C VAL A 40 8.73 1.41 -1.64
N SER A 41 7.99 2.13 -0.80
CA SER A 41 6.52 2.14 -0.81
C SER A 41 5.96 2.61 -2.14
N PHE A 42 6.56 3.61 -2.79
CA PHE A 42 6.16 4.07 -4.11
C PHE A 42 6.35 2.99 -5.17
N VAL A 43 7.50 2.29 -5.19
CA VAL A 43 7.76 1.19 -6.13
C VAL A 43 6.78 0.04 -5.89
N HIS A 44 6.53 -0.30 -4.62
CA HIS A 44 5.54 -1.29 -4.24
C HIS A 44 4.14 -0.93 -4.75
N GLY A 45 3.66 0.26 -4.38
CA GLY A 45 2.33 0.73 -4.75
C GLY A 45 2.12 0.75 -6.25
N PHE A 46 3.12 1.22 -7.01
CA PHE A 46 3.05 1.22 -8.47
C PHE A 46 2.98 -0.20 -9.07
N ILE A 47 3.85 -1.12 -8.63
CA ILE A 47 3.84 -2.52 -9.11
C ILE A 47 2.50 -3.19 -8.79
N VAL A 48 2.05 -3.07 -7.55
CA VAL A 48 0.82 -3.71 -7.09
C VAL A 48 -0.40 -3.08 -7.75
N MET A 49 -0.46 -1.76 -7.94
CA MET A 49 -1.53 -1.10 -8.67
C MET A 49 -1.68 -1.68 -10.08
N LEU A 50 -0.57 -1.91 -10.80
CA LEU A 50 -0.60 -2.52 -12.12
C LEU A 50 -1.05 -3.99 -12.11
N LEU A 51 -0.61 -4.77 -11.12
CA LEU A 51 -1.03 -6.17 -10.98
C LEU A 51 -2.53 -6.25 -10.62
N ALA A 52 -2.95 -5.46 -9.63
CA ALA A 52 -4.30 -5.47 -9.12
C ALA A 52 -5.32 -4.88 -10.12
N ALA A 53 -4.88 -4.04 -11.07
CA ALA A 53 -5.74 -3.50 -12.13
C ALA A 53 -6.38 -4.61 -12.99
N LYS A 54 -5.67 -5.72 -13.22
CA LYS A 54 -6.21 -6.85 -13.99
C LYS A 54 -7.40 -7.47 -13.27
N GLU A 55 -7.26 -7.72 -11.96
CA GLU A 55 -8.32 -8.27 -11.13
C GLU A 55 -9.51 -7.30 -11.06
N PHE A 56 -9.22 -5.99 -10.95
CA PHE A 56 -10.25 -4.97 -10.84
C PHE A 56 -11.08 -4.78 -12.13
N TYR A 57 -10.46 -4.78 -13.31
CA TYR A 57 -11.15 -4.43 -14.57
C TYR A 57 -11.43 -5.61 -15.51
N VAL A 58 -10.61 -6.66 -15.51
CA VAL A 58 -10.63 -7.68 -16.56
C VAL A 58 -11.19 -8.99 -16.07
N THR A 59 -10.75 -9.45 -14.91
CA THR A 59 -11.12 -10.74 -14.35
C THR A 59 -11.55 -10.61 -12.89
N PRO A 60 -12.65 -9.89 -12.58
CA PRO A 60 -13.11 -9.79 -11.20
C PRO A 60 -13.57 -11.16 -10.70
N GLY A 61 -12.94 -11.65 -9.62
CA GLY A 61 -13.38 -12.89 -8.97
C GLY A 61 -14.77 -12.81 -8.34
N SER A 62 -15.37 -13.96 -8.08
CA SER A 62 -16.69 -14.14 -7.46
C SER A 62 -16.60 -14.54 -5.99
N CYS A 63 -17.76 -14.50 -5.30
CA CYS A 63 -17.82 -14.86 -3.89
C CYS A 63 -17.53 -16.34 -3.67
N GLY A 64 -16.47 -16.61 -2.89
CA GLY A 64 -16.08 -17.96 -2.51
C GLY A 64 -15.17 -18.65 -3.52
N ASP A 65 -14.70 -17.93 -4.54
CA ASP A 65 -13.69 -18.41 -5.47
C ASP A 65 -12.40 -18.75 -4.72
N ASP A 66 -11.74 -19.79 -5.21
CA ASP A 66 -10.41 -20.15 -4.77
C ASP A 66 -9.38 -19.18 -5.36
N ASN A 67 -8.33 -18.87 -4.60
CA ASN A 67 -7.28 -17.99 -5.08
C ASN A 67 -6.56 -18.61 -6.29
N THR A 68 -6.64 -17.93 -7.42
CA THR A 68 -5.88 -18.24 -8.63
C THR A 68 -4.37 -18.13 -8.39
N PRO A 69 -3.53 -18.78 -9.21
CA PRO A 69 -2.08 -18.62 -9.12
C PRO A 69 -1.61 -17.15 -9.23
N TYR A 70 -2.35 -16.35 -10.00
CA TYR A 70 -2.08 -14.92 -10.17
C TYR A 70 -2.35 -14.14 -8.88
N GLU A 71 -3.50 -14.38 -8.25
CA GLU A 71 -3.84 -13.74 -6.99
C GLU A 71 -2.89 -14.16 -5.88
N ARG A 72 -2.53 -15.45 -5.79
CA ARG A 72 -1.54 -15.94 -4.82
C ARG A 72 -0.18 -15.28 -5.00
N LEU A 73 0.26 -15.05 -6.24
CA LEU A 73 1.51 -14.31 -6.49
C LEU A 73 1.40 -12.86 -6.01
N THR A 74 0.29 -12.18 -6.32
CA THR A 74 0.06 -10.78 -5.92
C THR A 74 -0.05 -10.64 -4.40
N LEU A 75 -0.78 -11.53 -3.74
CA LEU A 75 -0.86 -11.62 -2.27
C LEU A 75 0.53 -11.86 -1.65
N HIS A 76 1.38 -12.66 -2.30
CA HIS A 76 2.73 -12.93 -1.78
C HIS A 76 3.60 -11.66 -1.84
N ILE A 77 3.50 -10.90 -2.93
CA ILE A 77 4.16 -9.60 -3.09
C ILE A 77 3.68 -8.61 -2.02
N LEU A 78 2.37 -8.57 -1.77
CA LEU A 78 1.75 -7.73 -0.74
C LEU A 78 2.24 -8.09 0.66
N CYS A 79 2.13 -9.36 1.05
CA CYS A 79 2.55 -9.82 2.36
C CYS A 79 4.03 -9.55 2.60
N GLY A 80 4.87 -9.80 1.59
CA GLY A 80 6.30 -9.53 1.64
C GLY A 80 6.59 -8.06 1.91
N TYR A 81 5.88 -7.15 1.23
CA TYR A 81 6.05 -5.70 1.43
C TYR A 81 5.58 -5.26 2.81
N PHE A 82 4.34 -5.57 3.20
CA PHE A 82 3.80 -5.13 4.50
C PHE A 82 4.64 -5.66 5.66
N THR A 83 5.16 -6.88 5.55
CA THR A 83 6.07 -7.43 6.57
C THR A 83 7.37 -6.65 6.63
N TYR A 84 7.99 -6.37 5.47
CA TYR A 84 9.22 -5.58 5.41
C TYR A 84 9.02 -4.16 5.95
N ASP A 85 7.97 -3.47 5.50
CA ASP A 85 7.72 -2.06 5.80
C ASP A 85 7.45 -1.89 7.30
N PHE A 86 6.68 -2.80 7.88
CA PHE A 86 6.45 -2.86 9.32
C PHE A 86 7.76 -3.00 10.11
N LEU A 87 8.61 -3.97 9.74
CA LEU A 87 9.88 -4.22 10.42
C LEU A 87 10.87 -3.07 10.25
N ALA A 88 10.96 -2.49 9.05
CA ALA A 88 11.81 -1.35 8.77
C ALA A 88 11.38 -0.12 9.57
N MET A 89 10.09 0.24 9.53
CA MET A 89 9.56 1.36 10.31
C MET A 89 9.74 1.16 11.82
N ALA A 90 9.53 -0.06 12.33
CA ALA A 90 9.77 -0.38 13.73
C ALA A 90 11.25 -0.19 14.11
N TYR A 91 12.17 -0.71 13.30
CA TYR A 91 13.62 -0.61 13.54
C TYR A 91 14.13 0.83 13.50
N TYR A 92 13.63 1.65 12.56
CA TYR A 92 14.05 3.05 12.40
C TYR A 92 13.28 4.04 13.27
N GLY A 93 12.35 3.57 14.10
CA GLY A 93 11.52 4.44 14.96
C GLY A 93 10.58 5.35 14.18
N LEU A 94 10.11 4.90 13.01
CA LEU A 94 9.15 5.61 12.15
C LEU A 94 7.71 5.14 12.39
N LEU A 95 7.51 4.07 13.15
CA LEU A 95 6.22 3.45 13.38
C LEU A 95 5.39 4.27 14.40
N ASP A 96 4.16 4.64 14.01
CA ASP A 96 3.16 5.20 14.91
C ASP A 96 2.02 4.19 15.20
N LYS A 97 1.10 4.55 16.11
CA LYS A 97 -0.01 3.67 16.50
C LYS A 97 -0.92 3.31 15.32
N ALA A 98 -1.21 4.26 14.45
CA ALA A 98 -2.11 4.05 13.31
C ALA A 98 -1.46 3.09 12.29
N MET A 99 -0.21 3.33 11.95
CA MET A 99 0.58 2.50 11.03
C MET A 99 0.82 1.09 11.60
N THR A 100 0.99 0.97 12.92
CA THR A 100 1.09 -0.33 13.59
C THR A 100 -0.18 -1.15 13.37
N ILE A 101 -1.34 -0.56 13.63
CA ILE A 101 -2.64 -1.22 13.45
C ILE A 101 -2.84 -1.56 11.97
N HIS A 102 -2.60 -0.60 11.07
CA HIS A 102 -2.73 -0.76 9.63
C HIS A 102 -1.98 -1.97 9.10
N HIS A 103 -0.68 -2.02 9.37
CA HIS A 103 0.19 -3.09 8.88
C HIS A 103 -0.21 -4.44 9.48
N SER A 104 -0.55 -4.47 10.77
CA SER A 104 -0.97 -5.70 11.45
C SER A 104 -2.24 -6.29 10.83
N ILE A 105 -3.26 -5.46 10.58
CA ILE A 105 -4.52 -5.94 10.00
C ILE A 105 -4.35 -6.32 8.51
N CYS A 106 -3.52 -5.60 7.75
CA CYS A 106 -3.18 -5.97 6.37
C CYS A 106 -2.49 -7.33 6.30
N ILE A 107 -1.44 -7.55 7.10
CA ILE A 107 -0.71 -8.82 7.15
C ILE A 107 -1.66 -9.95 7.55
N LEU A 108 -2.47 -9.75 8.60
CA LEU A 108 -3.42 -10.77 9.06
C LEU A 108 -4.44 -11.13 7.97
N GLY A 109 -5.04 -10.14 7.31
CA GLY A 109 -6.01 -10.37 6.23
C GLY A 109 -5.41 -11.17 5.07
N ILE A 110 -4.19 -10.83 4.65
CA ILE A 110 -3.48 -11.54 3.59
C ILE A 110 -3.14 -12.98 4.01
N MET A 111 -2.67 -13.19 5.25
CA MET A 111 -2.31 -14.52 5.75
C MET A 111 -3.52 -15.45 5.87
N ILE A 112 -4.68 -14.93 6.25
CA ILE A 112 -5.94 -15.71 6.29
C ILE A 112 -6.33 -16.12 4.87
N SER A 113 -6.32 -15.18 3.92
CA SER A 113 -6.62 -15.48 2.52
C SER A 113 -5.70 -16.55 1.94
N PHE A 114 -4.41 -16.51 2.26
CA PHE A 114 -3.46 -17.56 1.88
C PHE A 114 -3.79 -18.92 2.49
N SER A 115 -4.11 -18.96 3.77
CA SER A 115 -4.34 -20.19 4.52
C SER A 115 -5.64 -20.88 4.08
N GLU A 116 -6.68 -20.09 3.80
CA GLU A 116 -7.98 -20.58 3.36
C GLU A 116 -8.08 -20.78 1.84
N ASN A 117 -7.04 -20.33 1.10
CA ASN A 117 -7.03 -20.29 -0.37
C ASN A 117 -8.25 -19.55 -0.95
N ARG A 118 -8.72 -18.49 -0.30
CA ARG A 118 -9.94 -17.75 -0.67
C ARG A 118 -9.78 -16.26 -0.45
N ALA A 119 -10.70 -15.47 -1.02
CA ALA A 119 -10.81 -14.03 -0.84
C ALA A 119 -9.65 -13.18 -1.40
N GLY A 120 -8.78 -13.76 -2.23
CA GLY A 120 -7.70 -13.06 -2.91
C GLY A 120 -8.22 -11.94 -3.80
N ASN A 121 -9.27 -12.21 -4.57
CA ASN A 121 -9.96 -11.25 -5.43
C ASN A 121 -10.36 -9.99 -4.66
N TYR A 122 -10.97 -10.16 -3.47
CA TYR A 122 -11.41 -9.04 -2.63
C TYR A 122 -10.23 -8.23 -2.09
N ILE A 123 -9.19 -8.90 -1.58
CA ILE A 123 -8.00 -8.22 -1.04
C ILE A 123 -7.27 -7.45 -2.14
N ILE A 124 -7.11 -8.06 -3.31
CA ILE A 124 -6.41 -7.45 -4.45
C ILE A 124 -7.22 -6.27 -5.01
N THR A 125 -8.54 -6.43 -5.16
CA THR A 125 -9.44 -5.33 -5.56
C THR A 125 -9.38 -4.16 -4.56
N GLY A 126 -9.41 -4.45 -3.26
CA GLY A 126 -9.26 -3.44 -2.21
C GLY A 126 -7.90 -2.74 -2.26
N THR A 127 -6.85 -3.49 -2.57
CA THR A 127 -5.50 -2.98 -2.70
C THR A 127 -5.35 -2.10 -3.94
N TYR A 128 -5.96 -2.46 -5.08
CA TYR A 128 -5.99 -1.59 -6.26
C TYR A 128 -6.54 -0.20 -5.91
N ILE A 129 -7.72 -0.17 -5.29
CA ILE A 129 -8.36 1.07 -4.84
C ILE A 129 -7.47 1.84 -3.87
N ALA A 130 -6.77 1.15 -2.96
CA ALA A 130 -5.84 1.80 -2.05
C ALA A 130 -4.66 2.47 -2.79
N GLU A 131 -4.00 1.72 -3.67
CA GLU A 131 -2.73 2.09 -4.27
C GLU A 131 -2.83 3.19 -5.34
N VAL A 132 -4.01 3.32 -5.98
CA VAL A 132 -4.32 4.44 -6.90
C VAL A 132 -4.05 5.79 -6.23
N SER A 133 -4.44 5.94 -4.96
CA SER A 133 -4.20 7.17 -4.20
C SER A 133 -2.86 7.17 -3.44
N ASN A 134 -2.42 6.02 -2.93
CA ASN A 134 -1.21 5.92 -2.09
C ASN A 134 0.07 6.29 -2.87
N THR A 135 0.16 5.95 -4.15
CA THR A 135 1.32 6.28 -4.98
C THR A 135 1.56 7.80 -5.01
N CYS A 136 0.51 8.60 -5.21
CA CYS A 136 0.57 10.06 -5.14
C CYS A 136 0.80 10.57 -3.70
N MET A 137 0.28 9.86 -2.69
CA MET A 137 0.52 10.17 -1.28
C MET A 137 2.02 10.08 -0.92
N HIS A 138 2.71 9.02 -1.35
CA HIS A 138 4.15 8.90 -1.13
C HIS A 138 4.92 10.02 -1.83
N ALA A 139 4.59 10.31 -3.10
CA ALA A 139 5.23 11.39 -3.86
C ALA A 139 5.08 12.76 -3.17
N ARG A 140 3.86 13.13 -2.71
CA ARG A 140 3.66 14.42 -2.03
C ARG A 140 4.44 14.53 -0.72
N VAL A 141 4.57 13.44 0.04
CA VAL A 141 5.31 13.46 1.31
C VAL A 141 6.81 13.58 1.07
N ILE A 142 7.34 12.91 0.04
CA ILE A 142 8.75 13.08 -0.38
C ILE A 142 9.02 14.54 -0.76
N LEU A 143 8.17 15.15 -1.60
CA LEU A 143 8.29 16.57 -1.98
C LEU A 143 8.22 17.50 -0.75
N ARG A 144 7.35 17.19 0.22
CA ARG A 144 7.26 17.93 1.49
C ARG A 144 8.56 17.88 2.28
N HIS A 145 9.17 16.70 2.43
CA HIS A 145 10.45 16.54 3.12
C HIS A 145 11.61 17.23 2.40
N TYR A 146 11.54 17.35 1.08
CA TYR A 146 12.50 18.12 0.29
C TYR A 146 12.32 19.64 0.39
N GLY A 147 11.35 20.12 1.18
CA GLY A 147 11.06 21.55 1.33
C GLY A 147 10.35 22.15 0.12
N LEU A 148 9.81 21.31 -0.79
CA LEU A 148 9.20 21.74 -2.04
C LEU A 148 7.69 22.05 -1.91
N ARG A 149 7.20 22.28 -0.70
CA ARG A 149 5.76 22.47 -0.39
C ARG A 149 5.10 23.59 -1.20
N TYR A 150 5.84 24.64 -1.56
CA TYR A 150 5.33 25.81 -2.28
C TYR A 150 5.71 25.80 -3.77
N THR A 151 5.92 24.62 -4.34
CA THR A 151 6.25 24.46 -5.76
C THR A 151 5.06 23.92 -6.53
N ARG A 152 5.00 24.24 -7.83
CA ARG A 152 3.98 23.69 -8.73
C ARG A 152 3.96 22.16 -8.74
N ALA A 153 5.12 21.51 -8.62
CA ALA A 153 5.21 20.05 -8.55
C ALA A 153 4.47 19.49 -7.33
N TYR A 154 4.62 20.13 -6.16
CA TYR A 154 3.89 19.76 -4.95
C TYR A 154 2.39 20.02 -5.11
N GLU A 155 1.99 21.19 -5.61
CA GLU A 155 0.58 21.54 -5.81
C GLU A 155 -0.14 20.57 -6.75
N VAL A 156 0.46 20.25 -7.90
CA VAL A 156 -0.10 19.28 -8.85
C VAL A 156 -0.23 17.90 -8.21
N THR A 157 0.79 17.45 -7.47
CA THR A 157 0.77 16.14 -6.79
C THR A 157 -0.30 16.11 -5.68
N GLU A 158 -0.46 17.21 -4.93
CA GLU A 158 -1.45 17.34 -3.86
C GLU A 158 -2.87 17.32 -4.41
N ILE A 159 -3.16 18.11 -5.46
CA ILE A 159 -4.46 18.13 -6.13
C ILE A 159 -4.77 16.75 -6.71
N THR A 160 -3.80 16.13 -7.40
CA THR A 160 -3.96 14.78 -7.96
C THR A 160 -4.26 13.76 -6.87
N PHE A 161 -3.52 13.80 -5.76
CA PHE A 161 -3.76 12.94 -4.60
C PHE A 161 -5.18 13.11 -4.06
N ILE A 162 -5.66 14.35 -3.85
CA ILE A 162 -7.00 14.60 -3.31
C ILE A 162 -8.08 14.04 -4.25
N MET A 163 -7.97 14.27 -5.56
CA MET A 163 -8.93 13.78 -6.54
C MET A 163 -8.97 12.25 -6.56
N LEU A 164 -7.79 11.61 -6.58
CA LEU A 164 -7.69 10.15 -6.55
C LEU A 164 -8.16 9.57 -5.22
N TYR A 165 -7.90 10.24 -4.10
CA TYR A 165 -8.37 9.82 -2.78
C TYR A 165 -9.89 9.84 -2.70
N ILE A 166 -10.54 10.92 -3.16
CA ILE A 166 -12.01 11.01 -3.19
C ILE A 166 -12.59 9.89 -4.06
N TYR A 167 -12.09 9.74 -5.29
CA TYR A 167 -12.56 8.70 -6.20
C TYR A 167 -12.37 7.30 -5.60
N ALA A 168 -11.14 6.98 -5.18
CA ALA A 168 -10.79 5.63 -4.79
C ALA A 168 -11.34 5.29 -3.40
N ARG A 169 -11.11 6.12 -2.38
CA ARG A 169 -11.47 5.80 -0.99
C ARG A 169 -12.91 6.13 -0.62
N ILE A 170 -13.46 7.22 -1.16
CA ILE A 170 -14.81 7.69 -0.77
C ILE A 170 -15.89 7.10 -1.69
N LEU A 171 -15.65 7.06 -3.00
CA LEU A 171 -16.66 6.57 -3.95
C LEU A 171 -16.54 5.06 -4.20
N ALA A 172 -15.36 4.57 -4.56
CA ALA A 172 -15.17 3.15 -4.90
C ALA A 172 -14.90 2.24 -3.67
N GLY A 173 -14.22 2.75 -2.64
CA GLY A 173 -13.85 2.00 -1.44
C GLY A 173 -15.04 1.31 -0.75
N PRO A 174 -16.15 2.02 -0.49
CA PRO A 174 -17.32 1.42 0.16
C PRO A 174 -17.94 0.27 -0.63
N SER A 175 -17.92 0.32 -1.97
CA SER A 175 -18.49 -0.76 -2.78
C SER A 175 -17.63 -2.03 -2.73
N VAL A 176 -16.29 -1.89 -2.71
CA VAL A 176 -15.38 -3.02 -2.55
C VAL A 176 -15.51 -3.65 -1.15
N VAL A 177 -15.61 -2.83 -0.12
CA VAL A 177 -15.81 -3.29 1.26
C VAL A 177 -17.17 -3.98 1.39
N TRP A 178 -18.23 -3.41 0.81
CA TRP A 178 -19.54 -4.05 0.75
C TRP A 178 -19.47 -5.43 0.10
N SER A 179 -18.85 -5.55 -1.07
CA SER A 179 -18.67 -6.83 -1.76
C SER A 179 -17.92 -7.85 -0.91
N THR A 180 -16.92 -7.40 -0.14
CA THR A 180 -16.15 -8.25 0.77
C THR A 180 -16.98 -8.74 1.95
N VAL A 181 -17.79 -7.86 2.55
CA VAL A 181 -18.63 -8.16 3.72
C VAL A 181 -19.86 -9.00 3.36
N ALA A 182 -20.47 -8.71 2.21
CA ALA A 182 -21.65 -9.40 1.69
C ALA A 182 -21.37 -10.85 1.30
N CYS A 183 -20.12 -11.19 0.97
CA CYS A 183 -19.75 -12.55 0.64
C CYS A 183 -19.77 -13.46 1.88
N SER A 184 -20.76 -14.35 1.95
CA SER A 184 -20.96 -15.28 3.08
C SER A 184 -19.83 -16.29 3.26
N LYS A 185 -19.02 -16.51 2.22
CA LYS A 185 -17.88 -17.45 2.22
C LYS A 185 -16.59 -16.84 2.79
N ASN A 186 -16.50 -15.52 2.92
CA ASN A 186 -15.32 -14.87 3.49
C ASN A 186 -15.28 -15.06 5.00
N ASN A 187 -14.10 -15.34 5.55
CA ASN A 187 -13.87 -15.39 6.99
C ASN A 187 -14.28 -14.05 7.64
N LEU A 188 -14.88 -14.13 8.84
CA LEU A 188 -15.29 -12.95 9.60
C LEU A 188 -14.14 -11.95 9.79
N LEU A 189 -12.93 -12.44 10.05
CA LEU A 189 -11.75 -11.58 10.21
C LEU A 189 -11.43 -10.81 8.93
N VAL A 190 -11.53 -11.42 7.75
CA VAL A 190 -11.31 -10.72 6.46
C VAL A 190 -12.32 -9.59 6.29
N ARG A 191 -13.58 -9.81 6.69
CA ARG A 191 -14.62 -8.78 6.64
C ARG A 191 -14.34 -7.63 7.61
N LEU A 192 -13.90 -7.95 8.84
CA LEU A 192 -13.53 -6.96 9.84
C LEU A 192 -12.31 -6.13 9.41
N VAL A 193 -11.30 -6.78 8.82
CA VAL A 193 -10.12 -6.11 8.25
C VAL A 193 -10.54 -5.14 7.14
N ALA A 194 -11.42 -5.56 6.22
CA ALA A 194 -11.91 -4.69 5.14
C ALA A 194 -12.62 -3.44 5.67
N VAL A 195 -13.48 -3.59 6.68
CA VAL A 195 -14.14 -2.44 7.33
C VAL A 195 -13.13 -1.56 8.06
N GLY A 196 -12.20 -2.16 8.81
CA GLY A 196 -11.15 -1.42 9.52
C GLY A 196 -10.28 -0.57 8.59
N LEU A 197 -9.95 -1.09 7.40
CA LEU A 197 -9.17 -0.39 6.38
C LEU A 197 -9.94 0.73 5.66
N LEU A 198 -11.27 0.72 5.69
CA LEU A 198 -12.09 1.80 5.12
C LEU A 198 -12.20 2.99 6.08
N VAL A 199 -12.24 2.72 7.39
CA VAL A 199 -12.44 3.73 8.44
C VAL A 199 -11.13 4.38 8.87
N GLN A 200 -9.99 3.75 8.58
CA GLN A 200 -8.65 4.26 8.85
C GLN A 200 -8.20 5.32 7.83
#